data_AF-A0A3D5FFZ7-F1
#
_entry.id   AF-A0A3D5FFZ7-F1
#
_cell.length_a   1.000
_cell.length_b   1.000
_cell.length_c   1.000
_cell.angle_alpha   90.00
_cell.angle_beta   90.00
_cell.angle_gamma   90.00
#
_symmetry.space_group_name_H-M   'P 1'
#
loop_
_entity.id
_entity.type
_entity.pdbx_description
1 polymer ?
#
loop_
_entity_poly.entity_id
_entity_poly.type
_entity_poly.pdbx_seq_one_letter_code
_entity_poly.pdbx_strand_id
1 'polypeptide(L)' 'MSDIKLYKEYVRPAVAELMTLLRIDKDYYHGEGDYLFALNKNNKEVKILDLVGGYGADLLGRWRRGMAGEGLVSQS' A
#
# COMPACT_ATOMS: atom_id res chain seq x y z
N MET A 1 3.66 6.16 -16.85
CA MET A 1 4.91 5.90 -16.09
C MET A 1 4.50 5.32 -14.74
N SER A 2 5.23 4.36 -14.16
CA SER A 2 4.91 3.85 -12.82
C SER A 2 5.26 4.90 -11.76
N ASP A 3 4.51 4.93 -10.66
CA ASP A 3 4.64 5.94 -9.61
C ASP A 3 6.06 5.97 -9.02
N ILE A 4 6.71 4.80 -8.91
CA ILE A 4 8.10 4.69 -8.47
C ILE A 4 9.11 5.40 -9.38
N LYS A 5 8.86 5.48 -10.70
CA LYS A 5 9.74 6.19 -11.65
C LYS A 5 9.67 7.69 -11.42
N LEU A 6 8.45 8.22 -11.26
CA LEU A 6 8.25 9.65 -10.99
C LEU A 6 8.80 10.03 -9.62
N TYR A 7 8.62 9.17 -8.61
CA TYR A 7 9.19 9.36 -7.27
C TYR A 7 10.73 9.42 -7.29
N LYS A 8 11.36 8.50 -8.04
CA LYS A 8 12.81 8.48 -8.23
C LYS A 8 13.31 9.73 -8.95
N GLU A 9 12.59 10.20 -9.97
CA GLU A 9 13.04 11.30 -10.82
C GLU A 9 12.87 12.67 -10.16
N TYR A 10 11.74 12.89 -9.47
CA TYR A 10 11.35 14.24 -9.04
C TYR A 10 11.28 14.45 -7.53
N VAL A 11 11.23 13.39 -6.71
CA VAL A 11 10.92 13.52 -5.27
C VAL A 11 12.12 13.19 -4.39
N ARG A 12 12.57 11.93 -4.38
CA ARG A 12 13.70 11.48 -3.56
C ARG A 12 14.53 10.40 -4.27
N PRO A 13 15.41 10.78 -5.21
CA PRO A 13 16.20 9.84 -6.01
C PRO A 13 17.02 8.86 -5.17
N ALA A 14 17.76 9.36 -4.16
CA ALA A 14 18.61 8.53 -3.32
C ALA A 14 17.82 7.53 -2.45
N VAL A 15 16.63 7.91 -1.97
CA VAL A 15 15.75 6.99 -1.22
C VAL A 15 15.21 5.91 -2.14
N ALA A 16 14.79 6.28 -3.36
CA ALA A 16 14.32 5.32 -4.35
C ALA A 16 15.42 4.31 -4.72
N GLU A 17 16.66 4.76 -4.87
CA GLU A 17 17.81 3.88 -5.13
C GLU A 17 18.07 2.89 -3.99
N LEU A 18 18.02 3.36 -2.74
CA LEU A 18 18.14 2.50 -1.57
C LEU A 18 17.02 1.46 -1.51
N MET A 19 15.77 1.87 -1.77
CA MET A 19 14.63 0.95 -1.80
C MET A 19 14.78 -0.14 -2.86
N THR A 20 15.27 0.21 -4.05
CA THR A 20 15.57 -0.76 -5.12
C THR A 20 16.69 -1.72 -4.71
N LEU A 21 17.76 -1.22 -4.07
CA LEU A 21 18.87 -2.06 -3.58
C LEU A 21 18.37 -3.10 -2.56
N LEU A 22 17.47 -2.67 -1.67
CA LEU A 22 16.87 -3.51 -0.64
C LEU A 22 15.70 -4.37 -1.14
N ARG A 23 15.28 -4.20 -2.41
CA ARG A 23 14.12 -4.88 -3.02
C ARG A 23 12.80 -4.67 -2.29
N ILE A 24 12.63 -3.48 -1.71
CA ILE A 24 11.41 -3.03 -1.03
C ILE A 24 10.66 -1.96 -1.83
N ASP A 25 11.11 -1.68 -3.05
CA ASP A 25 10.50 -0.76 -4.02
C ASP A 25 9.23 -1.35 -4.66
N LYS A 26 8.32 -1.84 -3.81
CA LYS A 26 7.06 -2.44 -4.24
C LYS A 26 5.97 -1.38 -4.31
N ASP A 27 5.23 -1.40 -5.42
CA ASP A 27 4.05 -0.58 -5.64
C ASP A 27 2.80 -1.32 -5.12
N TYR A 28 2.19 -0.81 -4.06
CA TYR A 28 0.99 -1.36 -3.43
C TYR A 28 -0.21 -0.49 -3.78
N TYR A 29 -1.20 -1.05 -4.47
CA TYR A 29 -2.37 -0.29 -4.92
C TYR A 29 -3.54 -0.33 -3.92
N HIS A 30 -3.51 -1.26 -2.97
CA HIS A 30 -4.57 -1.43 -1.99
C HIS A 30 -4.04 -2.03 -0.69
N GLY A 31 -4.72 -1.74 0.42
CA GLY A 31 -4.49 -2.36 1.71
C GLY A 31 -5.80 -2.52 2.46
N GLU A 32 -5.97 -3.67 3.13
CA GLU A 32 -7.17 -4.02 3.89
C GLU A 32 -6.77 -4.85 5.12
N GLY A 33 -7.17 -4.38 6.31
CA GLY A 33 -6.79 -5.00 7.58
C GLY A 33 -5.27 -5.00 7.76
N ASP A 34 -4.71 -6.20 7.97
CA ASP A 34 -3.27 -6.41 8.18
C ASP A 34 -2.51 -6.71 6.87
N TYR A 35 -3.13 -6.46 5.71
CA TYR A 35 -2.58 -6.88 4.42
C TYR A 35 -2.49 -5.75 3.40
N LEU A 36 -1.43 -5.80 2.59
CA LEU A 36 -1.23 -4.99 1.40
C LEU A 36 -1.32 -5.86 0.14
N PHE A 37 -1.77 -5.25 -0.95
CA PHE A 37 -2.00 -5.92 -2.22
C PHE A 37 -1.16 -5.25 -3.31
N ALA A 38 -0.49 -6.09 -4.10
CA ALA A 38 0.35 -5.64 -5.19
C ALA A 38 0.28 -6.61 -6.38
N LEU A 39 0.56 -6.11 -7.58
CA LEU A 39 0.68 -6.96 -8.76
C LEU A 39 2.09 -7.56 -8.85
N ASN A 40 2.18 -8.84 -9.18
CA ASN A 40 3.44 -9.46 -9.55
C ASN A 40 3.76 -9.23 -11.03
N LYS A 41 4.92 -9.72 -11.48
CA LYS A 41 5.41 -9.61 -12.87
C LYS A 41 4.47 -10.20 -13.93
N ASN A 42 3.53 -11.05 -13.54
CA ASN A 42 2.55 -11.69 -14.41
C ASN A 42 1.16 -11.02 -14.30
N ASN A 43 1.09 -9.80 -13.75
CA ASN A 43 -0.16 -9.07 -13.47
C ASN A 43 -1.16 -9.85 -12.60
N LYS A 44 -0.69 -10.76 -11.75
CA LYS A 44 -1.53 -11.41 -10.73
C LYS A 44 -1.40 -10.67 -9.41
N GLU A 45 -2.53 -10.45 -8.76
CA GLU A 45 -2.60 -9.93 -7.40
C GLU A 45 -1.88 -10.87 -6.42
N VAL A 46 -1.12 -10.28 -5.52
CA VAL A 46 -0.44 -10.95 -4.42
C VAL A 46 -0.77 -10.23 -3.13
N LYS A 47 -1.27 -11.00 -2.16
CA LYS A 47 -1.57 -10.55 -0.79
C LYS A 47 -0.33 -10.68 0.09
N ILE A 48 0.02 -9.62 0.80
CA ILE A 48 1.27 -9.49 1.58
C ILE A 48 0.91 -9.02 2.99
N LEU A 49 1.41 -9.72 4.02
CA LEU A 49 1.19 -9.33 5.42
C LEU A 49 1.99 -8.07 5.77
N ASP A 50 1.33 -7.06 6.33
CA ASP A 50 1.95 -5.81 6.78
C ASP A 50 2.37 -5.92 8.25
N LEU A 51 3.66 -6.19 8.46
CA LEU A 51 4.27 -6.21 9.79
C LEU A 51 4.79 -4.84 10.23
N VAL A 52 4.82 -3.85 9.33
CA VAL A 52 5.25 -2.49 9.64
C VAL A 52 4.10 -1.71 10.26
N GLY A 53 2.86 -1.96 9.82
CA GLY A 53 1.64 -1.39 10.38
C GLY A 53 1.66 0.14 10.40
N GLY A 54 2.24 0.76 9.36
CA GLY A 54 2.39 2.21 9.28
C GLY A 54 3.18 2.82 10.44
N TYR A 55 4.17 2.12 10.99
CA TYR A 55 4.92 2.53 12.20
C TYR A 55 4.02 2.69 13.43
N GLY A 56 2.96 1.87 13.53
CA GLY A 56 1.97 1.92 14.59
C GLY A 56 0.76 2.83 14.29
N ALA A 57 0.74 3.54 13.16
CA ALA A 57 -0.45 4.29 12.76
C ALA A 57 -1.63 3.37 12.41
N ASP A 58 -1.36 2.18 11.89
CA ASP A 58 -2.36 1.19 11.50
C ASP A 58 -2.60 0.14 12.61
N LEU A 59 -2.50 0.54 13.89
CA LEU A 59 -2.70 -0.34 15.07
C LEU A 59 -4.03 -1.12 15.05
N LEU A 60 -5.06 -0.61 14.37
CA LEU A 60 -6.36 -1.27 14.22
C LEU A 60 -6.58 -1.88 12.81
N GLY A 61 -5.52 -2.01 12.02
CA GLY A 61 -5.56 -2.42 10.62
C GLY A 61 -5.92 -1.25 9.69
N ARG A 62 -5.31 -1.27 8.50
CA ARG A 62 -5.57 -0.29 7.43
C ARG A 62 -7.00 -0.50 6.90
N TRP A 63 -7.85 0.51 7.04
CA TRP A 63 -9.28 0.45 6.72
C TRP A 63 -10.02 -0.73 7.38
N ARG A 64 -10.10 -0.73 8.71
CA ARG A 64 -11.03 -1.63 9.38
C ARG A 64 -12.46 -1.32 8.91
N ARG A 65 -13.09 -2.26 8.19
CA ARG A 65 -14.49 -2.19 7.77
C ARG A 65 -15.36 -2.03 9.02
N GLY A 66 -15.87 -0.81 9.24
CA GLY A 66 -16.56 -0.38 10.45
C GLY A 66 -16.20 1.05 10.91
N MET A 67 -15.04 1.59 10.51
CA MET A 67 -14.69 3.00 10.76
C MET A 67 -14.89 3.91 9.54
N ALA A 68 -14.99 3.32 8.35
CA ALA A 68 -15.40 4.01 7.13
C ALA A 68 -16.90 3.76 6.87
N GLY A 69 -17.76 4.57 7.50
CA GLY A 69 -19.16 4.72 7.11
C GLY A 69 -20.18 3.78 7.78
N GLU A 70 -20.54 4.06 9.03
CA GLU A 70 -21.97 4.14 9.36
C GLU A 70 -22.53 5.36 8.63
N GLY A 71 -23.05 5.15 7.42
CA GLY A 71 -23.57 6.26 6.62
C GLY A 71 -23.70 5.89 5.16
N LEU A 72 -24.48 4.85 4.86
CA LEU A 72 -25.19 4.62 3.59
C LEU A 72 -26.03 3.34 3.75
N VAL A 73 -27.04 3.41 4.61
CA VAL A 73 -28.22 2.55 4.53
C VAL A 73 -29.44 3.47 4.54
N SER A 74 -30.41 3.16 3.70
CA SER A 74 -31.63 3.92 3.36
C SER A 74 -31.46 4.89 2.20
N GLN A 75 -31.79 4.43 1.00
CA GLN A 75 -33.15 4.63 0.51
C GLN A 75 -33.52 3.56 -0.52
N SER A 76 -34.82 3.27 -0.49
CA SER A 76 -35.59 2.17 -1.09
C SER A 76 -35.59 2.14 -2.62
#